data_AF-A0A1Y1BP97-F1
#
_entry.id   AF-A0A1Y1BP97-F1
#
_cell.length_a   1.000
_cell.length_b   1.000
_cell.length_c   1.000
_cell.angle_alpha   90.00
_cell.angle_beta   90.00
_cell.angle_gamma   90.00
#
_symmetry.space_group_name_H-M   'P 1'
#
loop_
_entity.id
_entity.type
_entity.pdbx_description
1 polymer ?
#
loop_
_entity_poly.entity_id
_entity_poly.type
_entity_poly.pdbx_seq_one_letter_code
_entity_poly.pdbx_strand_id
1 'polypeptide(L)'
;MRTASPRAFFASTVVDDDAFRRLVRFVTGGLSARWADVKLRQNRACVAPDCRLAYLDMLTGTDFVDDIRGLDTRFLVIVGDKDPGLDATAMQATFLAWHPNARLMTIPNCGHYPMQECPPHFATIVEAFLRDAAA
;
A
#
# COMPACT_ATOMS: atom_id res chain seq x y z
N MET A 1 16.56 -21.43 -15.05
CA MET A 1 15.28 -20.71 -15.14
C MET A 1 15.50 -19.34 -14.51
N ARG A 2 15.71 -18.28 -15.31
CA ARG A 2 15.89 -16.92 -14.76
C ARG A 2 14.57 -16.51 -14.13
N THR A 3 14.58 -16.20 -12.83
CA THR A 3 13.44 -15.58 -12.17
C THR A 3 13.14 -14.25 -12.86
N ALA A 4 11.88 -14.01 -13.23
CA ALA A 4 11.47 -12.73 -13.77
C ALA A 4 11.77 -11.62 -12.74
N SER A 5 12.17 -10.43 -13.19
CA SER A 5 12.41 -9.31 -12.28
C SER A 5 11.11 -8.94 -11.53
N PRO A 6 11.19 -8.35 -10.32
CA PRO A 6 10.00 -7.90 -9.59
C PRO A 6 9.10 -7.01 -10.45
N ARG A 7 9.69 -6.08 -11.20
CA ARG A 7 8.99 -5.21 -12.15
C ARG A 7 8.27 -6.00 -13.24
N ALA A 8 8.89 -7.02 -13.83
CA ALA A 8 8.25 -7.86 -14.83
C ALA A 8 7.04 -8.62 -14.28
N PHE A 9 7.11 -9.08 -13.02
CA PHE A 9 5.95 -9.68 -12.35
C PHE A 9 4.82 -8.67 -12.14
N PHE A 10 5.11 -7.48 -11.63
CA PHE A 10 4.08 -6.44 -11.46
C PHE A 10 3.42 -6.04 -12.79
N ALA A 11 4.23 -5.90 -13.85
CA ALA A 11 3.73 -5.61 -15.19
C ALA A 11 2.82 -6.73 -15.72
N SER A 12 3.08 -8.01 -15.42
CA SER A 12 2.23 -9.10 -15.90
C SER A 12 0.82 -9.05 -15.32
N THR A 13 0.63 -8.52 -14.10
CA THR A 13 -0.70 -8.40 -13.45
C THR A 13 -1.71 -7.52 -14.21
N VAL A 14 -1.23 -6.74 -15.18
CA VAL A 14 -2.06 -5.89 -16.05
C VAL A 14 -2.98 -6.75 -16.92
N VAL A 15 -2.47 -7.89 -17.41
CA VAL A 15 -3.17 -8.76 -18.38
C VAL A 15 -3.37 -10.19 -17.87
N ASP A 16 -2.54 -10.65 -16.93
CA ASP A 16 -2.66 -11.96 -16.30
C ASP A 16 -3.46 -11.82 -14.99
N ASP A 17 -4.72 -12.23 -15.05
CA ASP A 17 -5.65 -12.23 -13.92
C ASP A 17 -5.19 -13.16 -12.78
N ASP A 18 -4.50 -14.27 -13.09
CA ASP A 18 -3.98 -15.17 -12.07
C ASP A 18 -2.75 -14.59 -11.39
N ALA A 19 -1.87 -13.89 -12.13
CA ALA A 19 -0.82 -13.10 -11.52
C ALA A 19 -1.38 -12.02 -10.60
N PHE A 20 -2.44 -11.33 -11.02
CA PHE A 20 -3.11 -10.34 -10.19
C PHE A 20 -3.68 -10.96 -8.90
N ARG A 21 -4.40 -12.08 -8.99
CA ARG A 21 -4.92 -12.79 -7.81
C ARG A 21 -3.80 -13.24 -6.88
N ARG A 22 -2.69 -13.77 -7.41
CA ARG A 22 -1.51 -14.15 -6.62
C ARG A 22 -0.93 -12.95 -5.87
N LEU A 23 -0.78 -11.82 -6.55
CA LEU A 23 -0.31 -10.58 -5.93
C LEU A 23 -1.23 -10.15 -4.78
N VAL A 24 -2.55 -10.07 -5.01
CA VAL A 24 -3.51 -9.65 -3.98
C VAL A 24 -3.42 -10.55 -2.75
N ARG A 25 -3.40 -11.88 -2.95
CA ARG A 25 -3.28 -12.81 -1.82
C ARG A 25 -1.97 -12.63 -1.06
N PHE A 26 -0.86 -12.44 -1.78
CA PHE A 26 0.45 -12.19 -1.17
C PHE A 26 0.46 -10.93 -0.30
N VAL A 27 0.00 -9.78 -0.83
CA VAL A 27 0.06 -8.50 -0.10
C VAL A 27 -0.95 -8.41 1.06
N THR A 28 -1.94 -9.28 1.07
CA THR A 28 -2.97 -9.35 2.13
C THR A 28 -2.66 -10.41 3.19
N GLY A 29 -1.44 -10.93 3.27
CA GLY A 29 -1.09 -11.98 4.23
C GLY A 29 -1.83 -13.30 4.00
N GLY A 30 -2.34 -13.54 2.79
CA GLY A 30 -2.96 -14.81 2.41
C GLY A 30 -4.49 -14.86 2.52
N LEU A 31 -5.20 -13.72 2.40
CA LEU A 31 -6.67 -13.72 2.37
C LEU A 31 -7.25 -14.65 1.27
N SER A 32 -8.52 -14.98 1.44
CA SER A 32 -9.23 -15.97 0.61
C SER A 32 -9.20 -15.68 -0.89
N ALA A 33 -9.37 -16.72 -1.71
CA ALA A 33 -9.52 -16.57 -3.16
C ALA A 33 -10.67 -15.62 -3.53
N ARG A 34 -11.79 -15.67 -2.79
CA ARG A 34 -12.92 -14.77 -2.97
C ARG A 34 -12.53 -13.30 -2.81
N TRP A 35 -11.65 -12.98 -1.86
CA TRP A 35 -11.15 -11.62 -1.69
C TRP A 35 -10.36 -11.17 -2.93
N ALA A 36 -9.46 -12.03 -3.42
CA ALA A 36 -8.71 -11.77 -4.64
C ALA A 36 -9.62 -11.57 -5.86
N ASP A 37 -10.70 -12.35 -5.99
CA ASP A 37 -11.68 -12.19 -7.06
C ASP A 37 -12.45 -10.86 -6.97
N VAL A 38 -12.84 -10.43 -5.77
CA VAL A 38 -13.48 -9.13 -5.58
C VAL A 38 -12.55 -8.01 -6.02
N LYS A 39 -11.28 -8.06 -5.62
CA LYS A 39 -10.26 -7.07 -6.01
C LYS A 39 -9.99 -7.06 -7.50
N LEU A 40 -9.91 -8.23 -8.13
CA LEU A 40 -9.75 -8.35 -9.57
C LEU A 40 -10.94 -7.71 -10.29
N ARG A 41 -12.17 -8.08 -9.92
CA ARG A 41 -13.38 -7.50 -10.54
C ARG A 41 -13.43 -5.99 -10.38
N GLN A 42 -13.17 -5.46 -9.18
CA GLN A 42 -13.12 -4.03 -8.94
C GLN A 42 -12.04 -3.35 -9.79
N ASN A 43 -10.86 -3.97 -9.90
CA ASN A 43 -9.78 -3.42 -10.71
C ASN A 43 -10.16 -3.35 -12.19
N ARG A 44 -10.70 -4.44 -12.76
CA ARG A 44 -11.11 -4.51 -14.17
C ARG A 44 -12.29 -3.57 -14.49
N ALA A 45 -13.15 -3.30 -13.51
CA ALA A 45 -14.29 -2.39 -13.68
C ALA A 45 -13.92 -0.90 -13.57
N CYS A 46 -12.88 -0.55 -12.81
CA CYS A 46 -12.61 0.84 -12.42
C CYS A 46 -11.25 1.38 -12.86
N VAL A 47 -10.36 0.56 -13.42
CA VAL A 47 -9.01 0.97 -13.82
C VAL A 47 -8.82 0.77 -15.32
N ALA A 48 -8.52 1.85 -16.04
CA ALA A 48 -8.14 1.77 -17.45
C ALA A 48 -6.83 0.98 -17.60
N PRO A 49 -6.77 -0.05 -18.48
CA PRO A 49 -5.58 -0.89 -18.64
C PRO A 49 -4.31 -0.08 -18.95
N ASP A 50 -4.44 0.93 -19.82
CA ASP A 50 -3.32 1.75 -20.29
C ASP A 50 -2.66 2.56 -19.17
N CYS A 51 -3.39 2.87 -18.10
CA CYS A 51 -2.83 3.58 -16.95
C CYS A 51 -1.89 2.70 -16.12
N ARG A 52 -2.09 1.39 -16.07
CA ARG A 52 -1.41 0.53 -15.08
C ARG A 52 0.11 0.48 -15.25
N LEU A 53 0.58 0.38 -16.49
CA LEU A 53 2.02 0.35 -16.76
C LEU A 53 2.66 1.73 -16.49
N ALA A 54 2.01 2.81 -16.91
CA ALA A 54 2.49 4.17 -16.63
C ALA A 54 2.57 4.44 -15.11
N TYR A 55 1.58 4.01 -14.33
CA TYR A 55 1.63 4.10 -12.87
C TYR A 55 2.72 3.22 -12.26
N LEU A 56 2.97 2.02 -12.81
CA LEU A 56 4.08 1.18 -12.35
C LEU A 56 5.43 1.85 -12.61
N ASP A 57 5.61 2.49 -13.76
CA ASP A 57 6.81 3.24 -14.11
C ASP A 57 7.02 4.39 -13.12
N MET A 58 5.96 5.16 -12.87
CA MET A 58 5.98 6.25 -11.89
C MET A 58 6.33 5.73 -10.48
N LEU A 59 5.65 4.69 -9.99
CA LEU A 59 5.87 4.14 -8.64
C LEU A 59 7.27 3.55 -8.44
N THR A 60 7.93 3.08 -9.51
CA THR A 60 9.24 2.41 -9.40
C THR A 60 10.42 3.28 -9.82
N GLY A 61 10.16 4.37 -10.56
CA GLY A 61 11.21 5.24 -11.11
C GLY A 61 11.19 6.68 -10.60
N THR A 62 10.13 7.11 -9.91
CA THR A 62 10.05 8.49 -9.39
C THR A 62 10.60 8.55 -7.99
N ASP A 63 11.59 9.42 -7.77
CA ASP A 63 12.11 9.76 -6.45
C ASP A 63 12.18 11.29 -6.34
N PHE A 64 11.46 11.82 -5.35
CA PHE A 64 11.39 13.25 -5.03
C PHE A 64 11.58 13.48 -3.53
N VAL A 65 12.20 12.51 -2.82
CA VAL A 65 12.32 12.57 -1.36
C VAL A 65 13.01 13.83 -0.88
N ASP A 66 14.02 14.31 -1.61
CA ASP A 66 14.81 15.48 -1.21
C ASP A 66 14.02 16.79 -1.33
N ASP A 67 13.01 16.84 -2.20
CA ASP A 67 12.13 18.02 -2.36
C ASP A 67 11.15 18.15 -1.18
N ILE A 68 10.82 17.04 -0.52
CA ILE A 68 9.83 16.99 0.58
C ILE A 68 10.45 16.72 1.95
N ARG A 69 11.76 16.45 2.01
CA ARG A 69 12.45 16.11 3.26
C ARG A 69 12.33 17.26 4.25
N GLY A 70 12.00 16.93 5.50
CA GLY A 70 11.90 17.90 6.59
C GLY A 70 10.60 18.70 6.64
N LEU A 71 9.62 18.42 5.76
CA LEU A 71 8.28 19.02 5.88
C LEU A 71 7.72 18.84 7.29
N ASP A 72 7.26 19.94 7.88
CA ASP A 72 6.69 20.01 9.23
C ASP A 72 5.21 19.60 9.27
N THR A 73 4.60 19.36 8.11
CA THR A 73 3.22 18.88 8.00
C THR A 73 3.06 17.60 8.82
N ARG A 74 1.93 17.46 9.49
CA ARG A 74 1.63 16.25 10.26
C ARG A 74 1.33 15.09 9.29
N PHE A 75 2.04 13.98 9.44
CA PHE A 75 1.79 12.77 8.67
C PHE A 75 1.29 11.65 9.57
N LEU A 76 0.25 10.95 9.15
CA LEU A 76 -0.17 9.68 9.74
C LEU A 76 0.09 8.58 8.74
N VAL A 77 0.99 7.67 9.09
CA VAL A 77 1.30 6.48 8.32
C VAL A 77 0.63 5.29 8.99
N ILE A 78 -0.22 4.56 8.27
CA ILE A 78 -0.92 3.38 8.77
C ILE A 78 -0.53 2.19 7.90
N VAL A 79 -0.03 1.12 8.52
CA VAL A 79 0.35 -0.13 7.83
C VAL A 79 -0.32 -1.33 8.50
N GLY A 80 -0.52 -2.41 7.74
CA GLY A 80 -0.86 -3.71 8.28
C GLY A 80 0.38 -4.54 8.61
N ASP A 81 0.38 -5.33 9.69
CA ASP A 81 1.52 -6.18 10.07
C ASP A 81 1.78 -7.39 9.12
N LYS A 82 0.88 -7.63 8.16
CA LYS A 82 0.99 -8.68 7.12
C LYS A 82 1.20 -8.11 5.71
N ASP A 83 1.56 -6.83 5.55
CA ASP A 83 1.85 -6.24 4.24
C ASP A 83 3.35 -6.37 3.90
N PRO A 84 3.74 -7.32 3.03
CA PRO A 84 5.14 -7.60 2.74
C PRO A 84 5.80 -6.44 1.96
N GLY A 85 6.88 -5.90 2.53
CA GLY A 85 7.69 -4.86 1.89
C GLY A 85 7.20 -3.43 2.13
N LEU A 86 6.02 -3.26 2.75
CA LEU A 86 5.47 -1.96 3.18
C LEU A 86 5.14 -1.98 4.69
N ASP A 87 6.03 -2.58 5.46
CA ASP A 87 5.85 -2.77 6.90
C ASP A 87 6.31 -1.56 7.74
N ALA A 88 6.18 -1.69 9.06
CA ALA A 88 6.58 -0.66 10.01
C ALA A 88 8.06 -0.27 9.90
N THR A 89 8.94 -1.22 9.61
CA THR A 89 10.38 -0.96 9.47
C THR A 89 10.64 -0.12 8.23
N ALA A 90 9.98 -0.44 7.11
CA ALA A 90 10.07 0.35 5.88
C ALA A 90 9.58 1.78 6.11
N MET A 91 8.46 1.97 6.82
CA MET A 91 7.93 3.31 7.11
C MET A 91 8.80 4.10 8.11
N GLN A 92 9.44 3.42 9.06
CA GLN A 92 10.42 4.02 9.97
C GLN A 92 11.65 4.55 9.23
N ALA A 93 12.19 3.76 8.30
CA ALA A 93 13.36 4.14 7.50
C ALA A 93 13.07 5.21 6.43
N THR A 94 11.79 5.45 6.12
CA THR A 94 11.34 6.40 5.11
C THR A 94 10.61 7.58 5.74
N PHE A 95 9.27 7.56 5.77
CA PHE A 95 8.43 8.66 6.23
C PHE A 95 8.84 9.23 7.60
N LEU A 96 9.11 8.39 8.59
CA LEU A 96 9.47 8.85 9.94
C LEU A 96 10.90 9.38 10.03
N ALA A 97 11.82 8.85 9.22
CA ALA A 97 13.17 9.38 9.12
C ALA A 97 13.21 10.73 8.40
N TRP A 98 12.25 11.00 7.51
CA TRP A 98 12.25 12.18 6.64
C TRP A 98 11.39 13.32 7.18
N HIS A 99 10.34 13.04 7.94
CA HIS A 99 9.38 14.04 8.39
C HIS A 99 9.26 14.06 9.93
N PRO A 100 9.63 15.16 10.60
CA PRO A 100 9.73 15.21 12.07
C PRO A 100 8.39 15.00 12.79
N ASN A 101 7.27 15.30 12.12
CA ASN A 101 5.92 15.19 12.69
C ASN A 101 5.15 13.97 12.18
N ALA A 102 5.83 12.99 11.59
CA ALA A 102 5.21 11.74 11.17
C ALA A 102 4.94 10.80 12.35
N ARG A 103 3.75 10.21 12.37
CA ARG A 103 3.35 9.16 13.32
C ARG A 103 3.07 7.86 12.55
N LEU A 104 3.50 6.73 13.11
CA LEU A 104 3.26 5.40 12.54
C LEU A 104 2.31 4.60 13.42
N MET A 105 1.31 3.99 12.80
CA MET A 105 0.39 3.04 13.42
C MET A 105 0.40 1.72 12.64
N THR A 106 0.54 0.61 13.36
CA THR A 106 0.48 -0.73 12.78
C THR A 106 -0.79 -1.43 13.21
N ILE A 107 -1.59 -1.88 12.25
CA ILE A 107 -2.80 -2.68 12.51
C ILE A 107 -2.43 -4.17 12.53
N PRO A 108 -2.70 -4.89 13.63
CA PRO A 108 -2.39 -6.32 13.73
C PRO A 108 -3.34 -7.17 12.88
N ASN A 109 -2.84 -8.29 12.36
CA ASN A 109 -3.55 -9.24 11.51
C ASN A 109 -4.17 -8.60 10.26
N CYS A 110 -3.47 -7.65 9.66
CA CYS A 110 -3.95 -6.88 8.51
C CYS A 110 -2.85 -6.78 7.46
N GLY A 111 -3.20 -6.90 6.18
CA GLY A 111 -2.28 -6.67 5.08
C GLY A 111 -2.50 -5.31 4.40
N HIS A 112 -2.40 -5.31 3.08
CA HIS A 112 -2.30 -4.12 2.23
C HIS A 112 -3.53 -3.20 2.21
N TYR A 113 -4.70 -3.64 2.68
CA TYR A 113 -5.91 -2.83 2.65
C TYR A 113 -6.53 -2.59 4.04
N PRO A 114 -5.84 -1.88 4.96
CA PRO A 114 -6.35 -1.58 6.30
C PRO A 114 -7.80 -1.05 6.35
N MET A 115 -8.14 -0.17 5.40
CA MET A 115 -9.48 0.44 5.32
C MET A 115 -10.60 -0.55 4.95
N GLN A 116 -10.27 -1.72 4.41
CA GLN A 116 -11.23 -2.76 4.03
C GLN A 116 -11.09 -4.03 4.88
N GLU A 117 -9.90 -4.33 5.39
CA GLU A 117 -9.63 -5.50 6.23
C GLU A 117 -10.00 -5.24 7.69
N CYS A 118 -9.78 -4.02 8.20
CA CYS A 118 -10.08 -3.63 9.58
C CYS A 118 -10.82 -2.29 9.66
N PRO A 119 -11.99 -2.11 9.01
CA PRO A 119 -12.56 -0.78 8.78
C PRO A 119 -12.82 0.05 10.04
N PRO A 120 -13.44 -0.48 11.12
CA PRO A 120 -13.67 0.31 12.34
C PRO A 120 -12.39 0.75 13.03
N HIS A 121 -11.36 -0.11 13.06
CA HIS A 121 -10.08 0.20 13.70
C HIS A 121 -9.30 1.24 12.89
N PHE A 122 -9.25 1.07 11.57
CA PHE A 122 -8.67 2.05 10.65
C PHE A 122 -9.34 3.42 10.81
N ALA A 123 -10.67 3.48 10.77
CA ALA A 123 -11.42 4.73 10.93
C ALA A 123 -11.14 5.39 12.28
N THR A 124 -11.12 4.62 13.37
CA THR A 124 -10.81 5.13 14.72
C THR A 124 -9.43 5.79 14.78
N ILE A 125 -8.41 5.17 14.17
CA ILE A 125 -7.04 5.71 14.12
C ILE A 125 -7.01 7.04 13.35
N VAL A 126 -7.65 7.08 12.18
CA VAL A 126 -7.72 8.30 11.34
C VAL A 126 -8.45 9.42 12.06
N GLU A 127 -9.61 9.13 12.63
CA GLU A 127 -10.40 10.13 13.34
C GLU A 127 -9.68 10.69 14.57
N ALA A 128 -9.00 9.84 15.34
CA ALA A 128 -8.21 10.29 16.49
C ALA A 128 -7.11 11.26 16.06
N PHE A 129 -6.37 10.91 15.00
CA PHE A 129 -5.33 11.78 14.46
C PHE A 129 -5.88 13.13 13.95
N LEU A 130 -7.05 13.13 13.31
CA LEU A 130 -7.68 14.37 12.82
C LEU A 130 -8.19 15.23 13.97
N ARG A 131 -8.77 14.64 15.03
CA ARG A 131 -9.20 15.39 16.22
C ARG A 131 -8.03 16.02 16.97
N ASP A 132 -6.92 15.29 17.12
CA ASP A 132 -5.68 15.81 17.68
C ASP A 132 -5.12 17.02 16.91
N ALA A 133 -5.54 17.26 15.66
CA ALA A 133 -5.12 18.41 14.85
C ALA A 133 -6.01 19.63 14.99
N ALA A 134 -7.24 19.44 15.47
CA ALA A 134 -8.19 20.52 15.69
C ALA A 134 -8.14 21.10 17.11
N ALA A 135 -7.35 20.48 18.00
CA ALA A 135 -7.11 20.92 19.38
C ALA A 135 -5.76 21.64 19.50
#